data_AF-A0A328Z0A2-F1
#
_entry.id   AF-A0A328Z0A2-F1
#
_cell.length_a   1.000
_cell.length_b   1.000
_cell.length_c   1.000
_cell.angle_alpha   90.00
_cell.angle_beta   90.00
_cell.angle_gamma   90.00
#
_symmetry.space_group_name_H-M   'P 1'
#
loop_
_entity.id
_entity.type
_entity.pdbx_description
1 polymer ?
#
loop_
_entity_poly.entity_id
_entity_poly.type
_entity_poly.pdbx_seq_one_letter_code
_entity_poly.pdbx_strand_id
1 'polypeptide(L)'
;MMPPLPPSRGPTLLQDGKTASTTAEFTQFLLALNAATYQQVPPSSGVAGESAFLEMKRYLQNRYHDVTVVQSLKQDGATSDCIPVGEQPGLRDGSAVANPPSANPHGSAVSELTAGEQCPRGTIPLERIGLDQLTQFATLKKFLSKGAAPRRPGAAAVSAAEESPEIHHFAQMFADTQGALIAGAGADLNIWNPAFVTAND
;
A
#
# COMPACT_ATOMS: atom_id res chain seq x y z
N MET A 1 24.05 27.47 17.46
CA MET A 1 23.64 27.88 16.10
C MET A 1 22.64 26.84 15.60
N MET A 2 21.38 27.21 15.37
CA MET A 2 20.39 26.31 14.75
C MET A 2 20.60 26.31 13.23
N PRO A 3 20.53 25.16 12.55
CA PRO A 3 20.58 25.12 11.08
C PRO A 3 19.33 25.84 10.51
N PRO A 4 19.46 26.51 9.35
CA PRO A 4 18.34 27.14 8.69
C PRO A 4 17.27 26.11 8.32
N LEU A 5 16.00 26.49 8.51
CA LEU A 5 14.85 25.70 8.04
C LEU A 5 14.99 25.46 6.52
N PRO A 6 14.70 24.23 6.04
CA PRO A 6 14.66 23.97 4.61
C PRO A 6 13.58 24.86 3.96
N PRO A 7 13.77 25.28 2.69
CA PRO A 7 12.79 26.09 1.99
C PRO A 7 11.45 25.36 1.91
N SER A 8 10.36 26.05 2.26
CA SER A 8 9.00 25.56 2.00
C SER A 8 8.90 25.15 0.53
N ARG A 9 8.60 23.87 0.27
CA ARG A 9 8.25 23.41 -1.07
C ARG A 9 7.05 24.25 -1.53
N GLY A 10 7.20 24.93 -2.68
CA GLY A 10 6.10 25.67 -3.31
C GLY A 10 4.94 24.72 -3.66
N PRO A 11 3.76 25.25 -4.03
CA PRO A 11 2.61 24.42 -4.34
C PRO A 11 2.95 23.43 -5.46
N THR A 12 2.68 22.14 -5.23
CA THR A 12 2.84 21.11 -6.25
C THR A 12 1.85 21.37 -7.38
N LEU A 13 2.37 21.67 -8.56
CA LEU A 13 1.55 21.87 -9.76
C LEU A 13 1.23 20.52 -10.38
N LEU A 14 -0.05 20.26 -10.58
CA LEU A 14 -0.49 19.19 -11.47
C LEU A 14 -0.13 19.57 -12.91
N GLN A 15 0.06 18.58 -13.78
CA GLN A 15 0.45 18.83 -15.18
C GLN A 15 -0.57 19.69 -15.95
N ASP A 16 -1.81 19.81 -15.46
CA ASP A 16 -2.86 20.67 -16.03
C ASP A 16 -2.83 22.13 -15.54
N GLY A 17 -1.76 22.54 -14.81
CA GLY A 17 -1.61 23.90 -14.29
C GLY A 17 -2.48 24.22 -13.06
N LYS A 18 -3.22 23.24 -12.54
CA LYS A 18 -4.00 23.35 -11.30
C LYS A 18 -3.09 23.12 -10.09
N THR A 19 -3.26 23.90 -9.04
CA THR A 19 -2.60 23.66 -7.75
C THR A 19 -3.16 22.40 -7.12
N ALA A 20 -2.30 21.46 -6.75
CA ALA A 20 -2.69 20.29 -5.97
C ALA A 20 -3.20 20.75 -4.59
N SER A 21 -4.32 20.20 -4.16
CA SER A 21 -4.88 20.44 -2.83
C SER A 21 -5.38 19.13 -2.26
N THR A 22 -5.13 18.93 -0.97
CA THR A 22 -5.53 17.73 -0.25
C THR A 22 -7.05 17.63 -0.14
N THR A 23 -7.61 16.46 -0.44
CA THR A 23 -9.06 16.22 -0.30
C THR A 23 -9.53 16.39 1.14
N ALA A 24 -10.78 16.82 1.32
CA ALA A 24 -11.41 16.92 2.64
C ALA A 24 -11.48 15.56 3.35
N GLU A 25 -11.71 14.48 2.59
CA GLU A 25 -11.74 13.12 3.11
C GLU A 25 -10.40 12.73 3.73
N PHE A 26 -9.29 12.94 3.00
CA PHE A 26 -7.97 12.62 3.52
C PHE A 26 -7.59 13.52 4.70
N THR A 27 -7.99 14.79 4.66
CA THR A 27 -7.81 15.71 5.79
C THR A 27 -8.49 15.18 7.04
N GLN A 28 -9.74 14.70 6.93
CA GLN A 28 -10.47 14.11 8.05
C GLN A 28 -9.80 12.82 8.56
N PHE A 29 -9.28 12.00 7.65
CA PHE A 29 -8.49 10.82 8.00
C PHE A 29 -7.25 11.18 8.82
N LEU A 30 -6.47 12.19 8.40
CA LEU A 30 -5.29 12.65 9.15
C LEU A 30 -5.64 13.21 10.53
N LEU A 31 -6.75 13.96 10.63
CA LEU A 31 -7.24 14.44 11.92
C LEU A 31 -7.59 13.29 12.87
N ALA A 32 -8.28 12.26 12.36
CA ALA A 32 -8.61 11.07 13.13
C ALA A 32 -7.36 10.29 13.55
N LEU A 33 -6.41 10.09 12.64
CA LEU A 33 -5.12 9.45 12.92
C LEU A 33 -4.37 10.19 14.04
N ASN A 34 -4.30 11.52 13.97
CA ASN A 34 -3.59 12.33 14.96
C ASN A 34 -4.30 12.35 16.33
N ALA A 35 -5.63 12.33 16.35
CA ALA A 35 -6.41 12.29 17.58
C ALA A 35 -6.47 10.90 18.24
N ALA A 36 -6.19 9.82 17.49
CA ALA A 36 -6.34 8.46 17.99
C ALA A 36 -5.46 8.16 19.21
N THR A 37 -6.03 7.54 20.24
CA THR A 37 -5.31 7.10 21.44
C THR A 37 -5.46 5.59 21.66
N TYR A 38 -4.55 5.02 22.46
CA TYR A 38 -4.61 3.59 22.76
C TYR A 38 -5.88 3.19 23.50
N GLN A 39 -6.43 4.08 24.34
CA GLN A 39 -7.66 3.84 25.11
C GLN A 39 -8.90 3.68 24.22
N GLN A 40 -8.86 4.19 22.98
CA GLN A 40 -9.94 4.06 22.00
C GLN A 40 -9.86 2.74 21.22
N VAL A 41 -8.75 2.01 21.34
CA VAL A 41 -8.57 0.74 20.64
C VAL A 41 -9.46 -0.32 21.30
N PRO A 42 -10.29 -1.04 20.53
CA PRO A 42 -11.13 -2.10 21.09
C PRO A 42 -10.29 -3.16 21.81
N PRO A 43 -10.77 -3.72 22.93
CA PRO A 43 -10.12 -4.84 23.60
C PRO A 43 -9.98 -6.09 22.70
N SER A 44 -10.79 -6.17 21.65
CA SER A 44 -10.75 -7.22 20.63
C SER A 44 -9.67 -7.01 19.55
N SER A 45 -8.94 -5.89 19.58
CA SER A 45 -7.86 -5.65 18.63
C SER A 45 -6.71 -6.65 18.80
N GLY A 46 -5.87 -6.75 17.76
CA GLY A 46 -4.70 -7.60 17.78
C GLY A 46 -3.49 -7.01 18.50
N VAL A 47 -3.51 -5.71 18.83
CA VAL A 47 -2.34 -4.94 19.27
C VAL A 47 -1.83 -5.40 20.65
N ALA A 48 -0.51 -5.56 20.78
CA ALA A 48 0.11 -6.12 21.98
C ALA A 48 0.08 -5.17 23.20
N GLY A 49 -0.14 -3.87 22.99
CA GLY A 49 -0.14 -2.86 24.04
C GLY A 49 0.07 -1.44 23.52
N GLU A 50 0.07 -0.47 24.43
CA GLU A 50 0.19 0.96 24.11
C GLU A 50 1.47 1.28 23.31
N SER A 51 2.61 0.69 23.68
CA SER A 51 3.88 0.92 22.97
C SER A 51 3.81 0.48 21.50
N ALA A 52 3.20 -0.69 21.21
CA ALA A 52 3.02 -1.18 19.85
C ALA A 52 2.03 -0.29 19.06
N PHE A 53 0.96 0.17 19.71
CA PHE A 53 0.03 1.12 19.11
C PHE A 53 0.70 2.45 18.74
N LEU A 54 1.51 3.02 19.64
CA LEU A 54 2.22 4.28 19.38
C LEU A 54 3.24 4.12 18.26
N GLU A 55 3.90 2.97 18.15
CA GLU A 55 4.79 2.65 17.02
C GLU A 55 4.02 2.62 15.69
N MET A 56 2.87 1.95 15.65
CA MET A 56 2.00 1.89 14.48
C MET A 56 1.47 3.27 14.06
N LYS A 57 0.99 4.06 15.03
CA LYS A 57 0.54 5.44 14.80
C LYS A 57 1.66 6.29 14.22
N ARG A 58 2.86 6.22 14.81
CA ARG A 58 4.04 6.94 14.31
C ARG A 58 4.41 6.50 12.90
N TYR A 59 4.32 5.22 12.56
CA TYR A 59 4.54 4.74 11.21
C TYR A 59 3.57 5.38 10.21
N LEU A 60 2.28 5.46 10.52
CA LEU A 60 1.29 6.10 9.64
C LEU A 60 1.49 7.61 9.54
N GLN A 61 1.77 8.30 10.66
CA GLN A 61 2.12 9.72 10.66
C GLN A 61 3.32 10.00 9.77
N ASN A 62 4.36 9.16 9.88
CA ASN A 62 5.49 9.22 8.99
C ASN A 62 5.06 8.93 7.55
N ARG A 63 4.30 7.87 7.26
CA ARG A 63 3.86 7.51 5.90
C ARG A 63 3.14 8.67 5.19
N TYR A 64 2.34 9.46 5.90
CA TYR A 64 1.54 10.54 5.29
C TYR A 64 2.08 11.96 5.49
N HIS A 65 3.24 12.11 6.13
CA HIS A 65 3.91 13.40 6.28
C HIS A 65 4.16 14.08 4.92
N ASP A 66 3.75 15.35 4.78
CA ASP A 66 3.87 16.16 3.56
C ASP A 66 3.29 15.53 2.28
N VAL A 67 2.23 14.74 2.42
CA VAL A 67 1.52 14.15 1.27
C VAL A 67 0.30 14.98 0.92
N THR A 68 0.22 15.39 -0.35
CA THR A 68 -0.94 16.04 -0.97
C THR A 68 -1.78 15.00 -1.69
N VAL A 69 -3.02 14.79 -1.25
CA VAL A 69 -3.95 13.84 -1.89
C VAL A 69 -4.90 14.59 -2.80
N VAL A 70 -4.77 14.46 -4.12
CA VAL A 70 -5.59 15.22 -5.08
C VAL A 70 -6.91 14.54 -5.44
N GLN A 71 -6.98 13.24 -5.24
CA GLN A 71 -8.14 12.39 -5.49
C GLN A 71 -8.00 11.10 -4.68
N SER A 72 -9.09 10.52 -4.22
CA SER A 72 -9.12 9.18 -3.63
C SER A 72 -9.94 8.25 -4.53
N LEU A 73 -9.41 7.08 -4.83
CA LEU A 73 -10.07 6.00 -5.56
C LEU A 73 -10.54 4.94 -4.57
N LYS A 74 -11.74 4.39 -4.75
CA LYS A 74 -12.29 3.33 -3.90
C LYS A 74 -12.59 2.10 -4.74
N GLN A 75 -11.98 0.98 -4.40
CA GLN A 75 -12.15 -0.28 -5.12
C GLN A 75 -12.07 -1.44 -4.12
N ASP A 76 -13.05 -2.35 -4.15
CA ASP A 76 -13.08 -3.58 -3.34
C ASP A 76 -12.86 -3.38 -1.83
N GLY A 77 -13.35 -2.27 -1.29
CA GLY A 77 -13.19 -1.91 0.13
C GLY A 77 -11.84 -1.27 0.48
N ALA A 78 -10.90 -1.22 -0.46
CA ALA A 78 -9.65 -0.47 -0.33
C ALA A 78 -9.85 0.99 -0.82
N THR A 79 -9.06 1.89 -0.25
CA THR A 79 -8.95 3.29 -0.72
C THR A 79 -7.52 3.54 -1.18
N SER A 80 -7.35 4.08 -2.38
CA SER A 80 -6.05 4.51 -2.92
C SER A 80 -6.04 6.02 -3.10
N ASP A 81 -5.09 6.69 -2.47
CA ASP A 81 -4.93 8.13 -2.53
C ASP A 81 -3.98 8.51 -3.67
N CYS A 82 -4.44 9.34 -4.60
CA CYS A 82 -3.63 9.85 -5.70
C CYS A 82 -2.74 10.99 -5.19
N ILE A 83 -1.43 10.73 -5.16
CA ILE A 83 -0.42 11.65 -4.65
C ILE A 83 0.55 12.04 -5.78
N PRO A 84 1.08 13.27 -5.81
CA PRO A 84 2.11 13.63 -6.77
C PRO A 84 3.28 12.65 -6.74
N VAL A 85 3.80 12.30 -7.93
CA VAL A 85 4.89 11.33 -8.07
C VAL A 85 6.08 11.68 -7.14
N GLY A 86 6.41 12.96 -6.96
CA GLY A 86 7.52 13.41 -6.11
C GLY A 86 7.24 13.40 -4.59
N GLU A 87 6.00 13.16 -4.18
CA GLU A 87 5.58 13.14 -2.77
C GLU A 87 5.49 11.71 -2.20
N GLN A 88 5.88 10.72 -3.00
CA GLN A 88 6.00 9.34 -2.55
C GLN A 88 6.88 9.24 -1.29
N PRO A 89 6.46 8.49 -0.26
CA PRO A 89 7.24 8.36 0.98
C PRO A 89 8.69 7.90 0.74
N GLY A 90 8.92 7.08 -0.29
CA GLY A 90 10.25 6.57 -0.67
C GLY A 90 11.17 7.58 -1.37
N LEU A 91 10.65 8.73 -1.83
CA LEU A 91 11.45 9.75 -2.52
C LEU A 91 11.80 10.95 -1.63
N ARG A 92 11.55 10.84 -0.33
CA ARG A 92 11.80 11.94 0.64
C ARG A 92 13.27 12.24 0.85
N ASP A 93 14.14 11.27 0.57
CA ASP A 93 15.59 11.46 0.55
C ASP A 93 16.06 12.29 -0.66
N GLY A 94 15.15 12.68 -1.56
CA GLY A 94 15.45 13.41 -2.78
C GLY A 94 15.93 12.52 -3.93
N SER A 95 15.80 11.20 -3.80
CA SER A 95 16.10 10.26 -4.87
C SER A 95 15.27 10.57 -6.12
N ALA A 96 15.89 10.40 -7.29
CA ALA A 96 15.19 10.57 -8.55
C ALA A 96 14.20 9.42 -8.78
N VAL A 97 13.06 9.74 -9.39
CA VAL A 97 12.13 8.73 -9.88
C VAL A 97 12.84 7.94 -10.98
N ALA A 98 12.88 6.61 -10.84
CA ALA A 98 13.43 5.76 -11.88
C ALA A 98 12.60 5.87 -13.15
N ASN A 99 13.25 6.07 -14.30
CA ASN A 99 12.59 5.95 -15.58
C ASN A 99 12.44 4.47 -15.93
N PRO A 100 11.30 4.04 -16.48
CA PRO A 100 11.19 2.69 -17.01
C PRO A 100 12.24 2.51 -18.13
N PRO A 101 12.80 1.29 -18.28
CA PRO A 101 13.61 0.98 -19.46
C PRO A 101 12.77 1.20 -20.73
N SER A 102 13.43 1.47 -21.86
CA SER A 102 12.74 1.63 -23.14
C SER A 102 11.85 0.41 -23.43
N ALA A 103 10.56 0.64 -23.64
CA ALA A 103 9.60 -0.41 -23.87
C ALA A 103 9.96 -1.22 -25.14
N ASN A 104 9.96 -2.54 -25.04
CA ASN A 104 9.98 -3.39 -26.22
C ASN A 104 8.66 -3.21 -26.99
N PRO A 105 8.68 -3.10 -28.34
CA PRO A 105 7.50 -2.82 -29.17
C PRO A 105 6.42 -3.92 -29.18
N HIS A 106 6.55 -4.96 -28.35
CA HIS A 106 5.66 -6.12 -28.30
C HIS A 106 4.66 -6.09 -27.12
N GLY A 107 4.59 -4.99 -26.36
CA GLY A 107 3.59 -4.84 -25.32
C GLY A 107 2.21 -4.57 -25.90
N SER A 108 1.23 -5.45 -25.65
CA SER A 108 -0.17 -5.20 -25.96
C SER A 108 -0.63 -3.87 -25.36
N ALA A 109 -1.38 -3.08 -26.14
CA ALA A 109 -1.98 -1.84 -25.67
C ALA A 109 -2.82 -2.12 -24.41
N VAL A 110 -2.49 -1.43 -23.31
CA VAL A 110 -3.30 -1.44 -22.11
C VAL A 110 -4.64 -0.80 -22.48
N SER A 111 -5.74 -1.52 -22.29
CA SER A 111 -7.08 -0.98 -22.56
C SER A 111 -7.24 0.31 -21.77
N GLU A 112 -7.78 1.36 -22.40
CA GLU A 112 -8.07 2.64 -21.75
C GLU A 112 -8.99 2.38 -20.55
N LEU A 113 -8.44 2.48 -19.35
CA LEU A 113 -9.19 2.42 -18.10
C LEU A 113 -10.16 3.63 -18.08
N THR A 114 -11.35 3.50 -17.48
CA THR A 114 -12.34 4.58 -17.54
C THR A 114 -12.04 5.72 -16.58
N ALA A 115 -12.40 6.95 -16.95
CA ALA A 115 -12.15 8.14 -16.12
C ALA A 115 -12.79 7.98 -14.72
N GLY A 116 -11.97 8.08 -13.66
CA GLY A 116 -12.39 7.82 -12.28
C GLY A 116 -11.87 6.51 -11.69
N GLU A 117 -11.32 5.61 -12.51
CA GLU A 117 -10.63 4.39 -12.08
C GLU A 117 -9.10 4.56 -12.02
N GLN A 118 -8.58 5.71 -12.47
CA GLN A 118 -7.14 6.01 -12.46
C GLN A 118 -6.85 7.32 -11.76
N CYS A 119 -5.64 7.38 -11.24
CA CYS A 119 -5.07 8.63 -10.75
C CYS A 119 -4.77 9.59 -11.92
N PRO A 120 -5.00 10.91 -11.74
CA PRO A 120 -4.65 11.91 -12.74
C PRO A 120 -3.17 11.84 -13.14
N ARG A 121 -2.84 12.27 -14.36
CA ARG A 121 -1.44 12.28 -14.83
C ARG A 121 -0.54 13.07 -13.88
N GLY A 122 0.67 12.57 -13.65
CA GLY A 122 1.62 13.14 -12.70
C GLY A 122 1.38 12.75 -11.24
N THR A 123 0.39 11.89 -10.97
CA THR A 123 0.14 11.30 -9.66
C THR A 123 0.19 9.78 -9.70
N ILE A 124 0.40 9.16 -8.54
CA ILE A 124 0.38 7.70 -8.39
C ILE A 124 -0.62 7.29 -7.31
N PRO A 125 -1.23 6.10 -7.41
CA PRO A 125 -2.05 5.57 -6.33
C PRO A 125 -1.17 5.11 -5.16
N LEU A 126 -1.41 5.67 -3.97
CA LEU A 126 -0.88 5.19 -2.71
C LEU A 126 -2.02 4.57 -1.90
N GLU A 127 -1.97 3.26 -1.64
CA GLU A 127 -2.99 2.63 -0.79
C GLU A 127 -3.01 3.26 0.61
N ARG A 128 -4.22 3.66 1.04
CA ARG A 128 -4.51 4.23 2.34
C ARG A 128 -4.61 3.10 3.36
N ILE A 129 -3.58 3.04 4.18
CA ILE A 129 -3.47 2.17 5.34
C ILE A 129 -3.86 2.96 6.60
N GLY A 130 -4.79 2.45 7.39
CA GLY A 130 -5.30 3.08 8.62
C GLY A 130 -4.95 2.32 9.91
N LEU A 131 -5.24 2.95 11.07
CA LEU A 131 -5.04 2.29 12.37
C LEU A 131 -5.95 1.07 12.54
N ASP A 132 -7.13 1.07 11.95
CA ASP A 132 -8.07 -0.05 11.90
C ASP A 132 -7.48 -1.29 11.22
N GLN A 133 -6.55 -1.12 10.28
CA GLN A 133 -5.80 -2.22 9.65
C GLN A 133 -4.58 -2.63 10.49
N LEU A 134 -3.76 -1.67 10.94
CA LEU A 134 -2.54 -1.96 11.70
C LEU A 134 -2.84 -2.64 13.04
N THR A 135 -3.88 -2.20 13.73
CA THR A 135 -4.25 -2.72 15.05
C THR A 135 -4.86 -4.12 15.01
N GLN A 136 -5.06 -4.71 13.83
CA GLN A 136 -5.38 -6.14 13.71
C GLN A 136 -4.16 -7.03 13.96
N PHE A 137 -2.95 -6.46 14.00
CA PHE A 137 -1.69 -7.15 14.25
C PHE A 137 -1.14 -6.82 15.63
N ALA A 138 -0.29 -7.70 16.17
CA ALA A 138 0.33 -7.50 17.48
C ALA A 138 1.30 -6.32 17.52
N THR A 139 2.10 -6.16 16.46
CA THR A 139 3.15 -5.15 16.35
C THR A 139 3.28 -4.68 14.91
N LEU A 140 3.86 -3.49 14.69
CA LEU A 140 4.18 -3.00 13.35
C LEU A 140 5.05 -4.00 12.58
N LYS A 141 6.04 -4.59 13.25
CA LYS A 141 6.89 -5.63 12.67
C LYS A 141 6.09 -6.81 12.12
N LYS A 142 5.03 -7.23 12.81
CA LYS A 142 4.16 -8.32 12.35
C LYS A 142 3.32 -7.90 11.15
N PHE A 143 2.75 -6.69 11.15
CA PHE A 143 2.07 -6.15 9.98
C PHE A 143 2.96 -6.13 8.72
N LEU A 144 4.23 -5.72 8.88
CA LEU A 144 5.19 -5.63 7.77
C LEU A 144 5.84 -6.97 7.37
N SER A 145 5.58 -8.06 8.11
CA SER A 145 6.18 -9.37 7.82
C SER A 145 5.35 -10.16 6.81
N LYS A 146 6.03 -10.85 5.88
CA LYS A 146 5.37 -11.71 4.87
C LYS A 146 4.56 -12.81 5.57
N GLY A 147 3.32 -13.04 5.11
CA GLY A 147 2.47 -14.14 5.57
C GLY A 147 1.90 -13.99 6.98
N ALA A 148 2.06 -12.82 7.62
CA ALA A 148 1.43 -12.58 8.90
C ALA A 148 -0.10 -12.51 8.73
N ALA A 149 -0.81 -13.35 9.47
CA ALA A 149 -2.25 -13.24 9.63
C ALA A 149 -2.58 -12.24 10.76
N PRO A 150 -3.67 -11.46 10.62
CA PRO A 150 -4.23 -10.70 11.72
C PRO A 150 -4.49 -11.59 12.94
N ARG A 151 -4.29 -11.06 14.15
CA ARG A 151 -4.63 -11.76 15.38
C ARG A 151 -6.16 -11.73 15.55
N ARG A 152 -6.81 -12.89 15.49
CA ARG A 152 -8.25 -12.98 15.77
C ARG A 152 -8.53 -12.71 17.26
N PRO A 153 -9.51 -11.85 17.61
CA PRO A 153 -9.94 -11.67 18.99
C PRO A 153 -10.39 -13.00 19.60
N GLY A 154 -9.88 -13.33 20.80
CA GLY A 154 -10.27 -14.54 21.53
C GLY A 154 -9.65 -15.85 21.04
N ALA A 155 -8.71 -15.82 20.08
CA ALA A 155 -7.97 -17.03 19.72
C ALA A 155 -7.02 -17.42 20.86
N ALA A 156 -7.29 -18.58 21.48
CA ALA A 156 -6.28 -19.31 22.25
C ALA A 156 -5.04 -19.49 21.37
N ALA A 157 -3.84 -19.55 21.98
CA ALA A 157 -2.63 -19.92 21.27
C ALA A 157 -2.86 -21.29 20.62
N VAL A 158 -3.19 -21.29 19.33
CA VAL A 158 -3.15 -22.51 18.55
C VAL A 158 -1.70 -22.96 18.59
N SER A 159 -1.48 -24.16 19.11
CA SER A 159 -0.23 -24.89 18.95
C SER A 159 0.23 -24.68 17.52
N ALA A 160 1.51 -24.33 17.34
CA ALA A 160 2.11 -24.15 16.04
C ALA A 160 1.60 -25.25 15.10
N ALA A 161 0.66 -24.88 14.22
CA ALA A 161 0.34 -25.72 13.09
C ALA A 161 1.66 -25.92 12.39
N GLU A 162 2.04 -27.19 12.20
CA GLU A 162 3.31 -27.61 11.64
C GLU A 162 3.75 -26.60 10.58
N GLU A 163 4.95 -26.05 10.78
CA GLU A 163 5.63 -25.27 9.75
C GLU A 163 5.56 -26.11 8.47
N SER A 164 4.64 -25.73 7.59
CA SER A 164 4.70 -26.18 6.21
C SER A 164 6.10 -25.81 5.76
N PRO A 165 6.87 -26.75 5.19
CA PRO A 165 8.24 -26.46 4.80
C PRO A 165 8.21 -25.18 3.99
N GLU A 166 9.11 -24.25 4.29
CA GLU A 166 9.20 -22.93 3.68
C GLU A 166 9.34 -23.05 2.16
N ILE A 167 8.23 -23.28 1.47
CA ILE A 167 8.12 -23.04 0.04
C ILE A 167 7.63 -21.61 -0.02
N HIS A 168 8.47 -20.71 -0.51
CA HIS A 168 8.08 -19.34 -0.71
C HIS A 168 6.84 -19.31 -1.63
N HIS A 169 5.66 -19.20 -1.03
CA HIS A 169 4.40 -19.10 -1.74
C HIS A 169 4.17 -17.62 -2.09
N PHE A 170 3.94 -17.32 -3.37
CA PHE A 170 3.85 -15.94 -3.87
C PHE A 170 2.52 -15.63 -4.55
N ALA A 171 1.74 -16.63 -4.99
CA ALA A 171 0.42 -16.47 -5.57
C ALA A 171 -0.42 -17.75 -5.40
N GLN A 172 -1.73 -17.61 -5.21
CA GLN A 172 -2.69 -18.71 -5.19
C GLN A 172 -3.86 -18.36 -6.12
N MET A 173 -4.29 -19.31 -6.96
CA MET A 173 -5.45 -19.15 -7.83
C MET A 173 -6.43 -20.32 -7.65
N PHE A 174 -7.72 -20.02 -7.76
CA PHE A 174 -8.80 -21.02 -7.82
C PHE A 174 -9.47 -20.92 -9.19
N ALA A 175 -9.62 -22.05 -9.88
CA ALA A 175 -10.34 -22.15 -11.15
C ALA A 175 -11.31 -23.34 -11.10
N ASP A 176 -12.60 -23.10 -11.38
CA ASP A 176 -13.60 -24.16 -11.59
C ASP A 176 -13.66 -24.50 -13.07
N THR A 177 -13.33 -25.76 -13.41
CA THR A 177 -13.14 -26.20 -14.79
C THR A 177 -14.35 -26.91 -15.37
N GLN A 178 -15.37 -27.22 -14.56
CA GLN A 178 -16.52 -28.03 -14.95
C GLN A 178 -16.15 -29.27 -15.80
N GLY A 179 -15.02 -29.92 -15.48
CA GLY A 179 -14.55 -31.12 -16.16
C GLY A 179 -13.67 -30.90 -17.40
N ALA A 180 -13.34 -29.66 -17.77
CA ALA A 180 -12.37 -29.37 -18.83
C ALA A 180 -10.91 -29.59 -18.36
N LEU A 181 -10.06 -30.08 -19.26
CA LEU A 181 -8.62 -30.19 -19.02
C LEU A 181 -7.98 -28.79 -18.97
N ILE A 182 -7.35 -28.46 -17.84
CA ILE A 182 -6.44 -27.30 -17.76
C ILE A 182 -5.08 -27.74 -18.28
N ALA A 183 -4.66 -27.16 -19.41
CA ALA A 183 -3.31 -27.34 -19.95
C ALA A 183 -2.24 -26.47 -19.25
N GLY A 184 -2.66 -25.57 -18.35
CA GLY A 184 -1.80 -24.73 -17.52
C GLY A 184 -2.56 -23.60 -16.82
N ALA A 185 -1.98 -23.08 -15.74
CA ALA A 185 -2.47 -21.94 -14.98
C ALA A 185 -1.34 -20.88 -14.95
N GLY A 186 -1.64 -19.65 -15.35
CA GLY A 186 -0.67 -18.54 -15.38
C GLY A 186 -1.01 -17.51 -14.31
N ALA A 187 0.00 -17.05 -13.58
CA ALA A 187 -0.11 -15.90 -12.67
C ALA A 187 0.85 -14.80 -13.16
N ASP A 188 0.30 -13.69 -13.62
CA ASP A 188 1.09 -12.54 -14.07
C ASP A 188 1.33 -11.59 -12.91
N LEU A 189 2.53 -11.60 -12.32
CA LEU A 189 2.97 -10.51 -11.44
C LEU A 189 4.12 -9.76 -12.10
N ASN A 190 3.79 -8.61 -12.68
CA ASN A 190 4.73 -7.77 -13.38
C ASN A 190 4.89 -6.45 -12.62
N ILE A 191 6.08 -6.16 -12.08
CA ILE A 191 6.36 -4.81 -11.59
C ILE A 191 7.01 -3.97 -12.70
N TRP A 192 7.93 -4.48 -13.55
CA TRP A 192 8.48 -3.73 -14.71
C TRP A 192 9.12 -4.55 -15.89
N ASN A 193 8.71 -5.82 -16.15
CA ASN A 193 9.04 -6.75 -17.29
C ASN A 193 9.90 -8.01 -16.96
N PRO A 194 9.38 -9.27 -16.98
CA PRO A 194 10.24 -10.46 -16.95
C PRO A 194 10.31 -11.21 -18.29
N ALA A 195 11.51 -11.71 -18.62
CA ALA A 195 11.69 -12.85 -19.53
C ALA A 195 11.86 -14.11 -18.68
N PHE A 196 11.15 -15.18 -19.02
CA PHE A 196 11.31 -16.49 -18.38
C PHE A 196 11.80 -17.54 -19.39
N VAL A 197 12.72 -18.38 -18.93
CA VAL A 197 12.99 -19.68 -19.54
C VAL A 197 12.16 -20.70 -18.76
N THR A 198 11.24 -21.36 -19.46
CA THR A 198 10.48 -22.49 -18.92
C THR A 198 11.35 -23.75 -18.92
N ALA A 199 11.35 -24.47 -17.80
CA ALA A 199 11.75 -25.87 -17.75
C ALA A 199 10.52 -26.69 -17.34
N ASN A 200 10.22 -27.73 -18.11
CA ASN A 200 9.19 -28.70 -17.80
C ASN A 200 9.85 -29.86 -17.04
N ASP A 201 9.26 -30.24 -15.90
CA ASP A 201 9.39 -31.61 -15.39
C ASP A 201 8.13 -32.38 -15.80
#